data_AF-A0A935IHT9-F1
#
_entry.id   AF-A0A935IHT9-F1
#
_cell.length_a   1.000
_cell.length_b   1.000
_cell.length_c   1.000
_cell.angle_alpha   90.00
_cell.angle_beta   90.00
_cell.angle_gamma   90.00
#
_symmetry.space_group_name_H-M   'P 1'
#
loop_
_entity.id
_entity.type
_entity.pdbx_description
1 polymer ?
#
loop_
_entity_poly.entity_id
_entity_poly.type
_entity_poly.pdbx_seq_one_letter_code
_entity_poly.pdbx_strand_id
1 'polypeptide(L)'
;MTAAPVRHVTSTIRVIASDRVRYFTPATQFWMLQIALPAAGLGLLIAGHSLGWPRLMSTGVFVLGATGVAAGGACMLLRRITFARRGWGFELWVWHGTAAVFIGAAFAVLGSALAATALMHLGGTELMEIGARFRARPGLLLVPVGLALLLGGIGAFIGFRNAGEMGRGEIWNFVLSVPDRLAGAILIVIGAAALIVGLWEMGAEASFDRWVGERIAHP
;
A
#
# COMPACT_ATOMS: atom_id res chain seq x y z
N MET A 1 -27.61 -3.60 52.30
CA MET A 1 -26.88 -3.99 51.08
C MET A 1 -27.73 -3.61 49.88
N THR A 2 -27.47 -2.45 49.30
CA THR A 2 -28.23 -1.86 48.19
C THR A 2 -27.42 -2.02 46.91
N ALA A 3 -27.99 -2.70 45.92
CA ALA A 3 -27.36 -2.97 44.63
C ALA A 3 -27.22 -1.66 43.83
N ALA A 4 -26.01 -1.39 43.33
CA ALA A 4 -25.73 -0.25 42.47
C ALA A 4 -26.31 -0.48 41.06
N PRO A 5 -26.91 0.55 40.42
CA PRO A 5 -27.54 0.40 39.12
C PRO A 5 -26.49 0.27 38.00
N VAL A 6 -26.72 -0.72 37.13
CA VAL A 6 -25.94 -0.97 35.91
C VAL A 6 -26.15 0.20 34.93
N ARG A 7 -25.10 1.00 34.72
CA ARG A 7 -25.09 2.03 33.67
C ARG A 7 -24.94 1.36 32.31
N HIS A 8 -26.00 1.38 31.51
CA HIS A 8 -25.90 1.13 30.08
C HIS A 8 -25.02 2.21 29.45
N VAL A 9 -23.83 1.82 29.01
CA VAL A 9 -22.95 2.64 28.17
C VAL A 9 -23.52 2.61 26.76
N THR A 10 -24.43 3.54 26.47
CA THR A 10 -24.87 3.82 25.10
C THR A 10 -23.67 4.39 24.35
N SER A 11 -23.04 3.59 23.49
CA SER A 11 -21.93 4.02 22.64
C SER A 11 -22.43 4.97 21.56
N THR A 12 -22.59 6.25 21.92
CA THR A 12 -22.85 7.32 20.96
C THR A 12 -21.60 7.53 20.12
N ILE A 13 -21.65 7.14 18.85
CA ILE A 13 -20.64 7.48 17.84
C ILE A 13 -20.65 9.01 17.71
N ARG A 14 -19.80 9.69 18.47
CA ARG A 14 -19.64 11.15 18.38
C ARG A 14 -18.71 11.44 17.20
N VAL A 15 -19.30 11.49 16.00
CA VAL A 15 -18.63 12.10 14.85
C VAL A 15 -18.49 13.59 15.16
N ILE A 16 -17.31 14.00 15.61
CA ILE A 16 -16.97 15.42 15.78
C ILE A 16 -16.88 16.00 14.37
N ALA A 17 -18.02 16.46 13.87
CA ALA A 17 -18.13 17.17 12.61
C ALA A 17 -17.58 18.59 12.79
N SER A 18 -16.30 18.80 12.46
CA SER A 18 -15.79 20.15 12.20
C SER A 18 -16.07 20.50 10.73
N ASP A 19 -17.04 21.38 10.57
CA ASP A 19 -17.39 22.26 9.46
C ASP A 19 -16.79 22.05 8.05
N ARG A 20 -17.74 21.98 7.11
CA ARG A 20 -17.71 22.47 5.73
C ARG A 20 -16.63 21.91 4.80
N VAL A 21 -16.77 20.65 4.42
CA VAL A 21 -16.96 20.32 3.00
C VAL A 21 -17.81 19.04 2.91
N ARG A 22 -18.81 19.02 2.02
CA ARG A 22 -19.59 17.82 1.65
C ARG A 22 -18.72 16.85 0.84
N TYR A 23 -17.63 16.35 1.43
CA TYR A 23 -16.85 15.27 0.85
C TYR A 23 -17.49 13.92 1.18
N PHE A 24 -17.33 12.97 0.27
CA PHE A 24 -17.45 11.54 0.51
C PHE A 24 -17.08 11.20 1.96
N THR A 25 -17.99 10.60 2.74
CA THR A 25 -17.65 10.32 4.14
C THR A 25 -16.40 9.43 4.18
N PRO A 26 -15.48 9.62 5.15
CA PRO A 26 -14.29 8.76 5.27
C PRO A 26 -14.64 7.27 5.27
N ALA A 27 -15.84 6.94 5.77
CA ALA A 27 -16.43 5.61 5.70
C ALA A 27 -16.71 5.18 4.25
N THR A 28 -17.43 5.98 3.44
CA THR A 28 -17.70 5.64 2.03
C THR A 28 -16.41 5.45 1.24
N GLN A 29 -15.42 6.34 1.43
CA GLN A 29 -14.12 6.21 0.77
C GLN A 29 -13.41 4.92 1.17
N PHE A 30 -13.39 4.60 2.47
CA PHE A 30 -12.79 3.38 2.98
C PHE A 30 -13.48 2.13 2.41
N TRP A 31 -14.81 2.05 2.50
CA TRP A 31 -15.57 0.90 2.02
C TRP A 31 -15.41 0.71 0.51
N MET A 32 -15.40 1.78 -0.29
CA MET A 32 -15.24 1.66 -1.74
C MET A 32 -13.80 1.32 -2.13
N LEU A 33 -12.82 2.12 -1.69
CA LEU A 33 -11.44 2.00 -2.17
C LEU A 33 -10.65 0.87 -1.49
N GLN A 34 -10.94 0.54 -0.23
CA GLN A 34 -10.17 -0.47 0.50
C GLN A 34 -10.84 -1.84 0.56
N ILE A 35 -12.16 -1.92 0.29
CA ILE A 35 -12.91 -3.17 0.41
C ILE A 35 -13.62 -3.54 -0.90
N ALA A 36 -14.57 -2.73 -1.37
CA ALA A 36 -15.42 -3.10 -2.50
C ALA A 36 -14.63 -3.25 -3.81
N LEU A 37 -13.80 -2.27 -4.17
CA LEU A 37 -13.01 -2.33 -5.40
C LEU A 37 -11.92 -3.42 -5.35
N PRO A 38 -11.14 -3.58 -4.26
CA PRO A 38 -10.21 -4.70 -4.17
C PRO A 38 -10.90 -6.06 -4.22
N ALA A 39 -12.04 -6.21 -3.54
CA ALA A 39 -12.83 -7.45 -3.59
C ALA A 39 -13.37 -7.72 -5.00
N ALA A 40 -13.84 -6.70 -5.72
CA ALA A 40 -14.27 -6.82 -7.11
C ALA A 40 -13.10 -7.22 -8.03
N GLY A 41 -11.93 -6.58 -7.88
CA GLY A 41 -10.73 -6.92 -8.65
C GLY A 41 -10.26 -8.35 -8.40
N LEU A 42 -10.22 -8.79 -7.12
CA LEU A 42 -9.93 -10.17 -6.76
C LEU A 42 -10.97 -11.15 -7.29
N GLY A 43 -12.26 -10.81 -7.20
CA GLY A 43 -13.35 -11.63 -7.74
C GLY A 43 -13.23 -11.84 -9.24
N LEU A 44 -12.92 -10.78 -10.00
CA LEU A 44 -12.65 -10.86 -11.44
C LEU A 44 -11.41 -11.71 -11.74
N LEU A 45 -10.34 -11.55 -10.95
CA LEU A 45 -9.12 -12.33 -11.10
C LEU A 45 -9.39 -13.83 -10.88
N ILE A 46 -10.07 -14.18 -9.79
CA ILE A 46 -10.41 -15.57 -9.44
C ILE A 46 -11.36 -16.15 -10.50
N ALA A 47 -12.43 -15.43 -10.86
CA ALA A 47 -13.37 -15.86 -11.88
C ALA A 47 -12.69 -16.06 -13.24
N GLY A 48 -11.83 -15.12 -13.65
CA GLY A 48 -11.04 -15.24 -14.88
C GLY A 48 -10.13 -16.46 -14.88
N HIS A 49 -9.50 -16.76 -13.75
CA HIS A 49 -8.67 -17.96 -13.60
C HIS A 49 -9.50 -19.24 -13.71
N SER A 50 -10.61 -19.33 -12.97
CA SER A 50 -11.48 -20.51 -12.97
C SER A 50 -12.15 -20.76 -14.33
N LEU A 51 -12.45 -19.71 -15.08
CA LEU A 51 -13.06 -19.80 -16.42
C LEU A 51 -12.03 -19.94 -17.55
N GLY A 52 -10.73 -19.88 -17.25
CA GLY A 52 -9.68 -19.88 -18.27
C GLY A 52 -9.78 -18.68 -19.23
N TRP A 53 -10.20 -17.51 -18.73
CA TRP A 53 -10.37 -16.29 -19.52
C TRP A 53 -9.32 -15.22 -19.14
N PRO A 54 -8.18 -15.16 -19.87
CA PRO A 54 -7.04 -14.29 -19.52
C PRO A 54 -7.38 -12.80 -19.49
N ARG A 55 -8.29 -12.36 -20.36
CA ARG A 55 -8.78 -10.98 -20.39
C ARG A 55 -9.51 -10.63 -19.10
N LEU A 56 -10.34 -11.52 -18.57
CA LEU A 56 -11.06 -11.30 -17.33
C LEU A 56 -10.09 -11.22 -16.13
N MET A 57 -9.05 -12.08 -16.11
CA MET A 57 -7.99 -12.00 -15.12
C MET A 57 -7.29 -10.64 -15.15
N SER A 58 -6.93 -10.17 -16.34
CA SER A 58 -6.22 -8.90 -16.51
C SER A 58 -7.11 -7.70 -16.17
N THR A 59 -8.41 -7.75 -16.45
CA THR A 59 -9.36 -6.77 -15.95
C THR A 59 -9.37 -6.74 -14.42
N GLY A 60 -9.32 -7.89 -13.75
CA GLY A 60 -9.19 -7.96 -12.29
C GLY A 60 -7.90 -7.31 -11.77
N VAL A 61 -6.75 -7.61 -12.40
CA VAL A 61 -5.46 -6.97 -12.07
C VAL A 61 -5.50 -5.47 -12.32
N PHE A 62 -6.12 -5.02 -13.42
CA PHE A 62 -6.30 -3.60 -13.73
C PHE A 62 -7.13 -2.90 -12.66
N VAL A 63 -8.25 -3.48 -12.24
CA VAL A 63 -9.09 -2.94 -11.17
C VAL A 63 -8.31 -2.82 -9.86
N LEU A 64 -7.50 -3.83 -9.50
CA LEU A 64 -6.63 -3.77 -8.33
C LEU A 64 -5.58 -2.63 -8.45
N GLY A 65 -4.94 -2.52 -9.61
CA GLY A 65 -3.97 -1.47 -9.88
C GLY A 65 -4.58 -0.07 -9.82
N ALA A 66 -5.69 0.15 -10.53
CA ALA A 66 -6.43 1.40 -10.53
C ALA A 66 -6.93 1.78 -9.13
N THR A 67 -7.32 0.79 -8.32
CA THR A 67 -7.70 1.01 -6.93
C THR A 67 -6.51 1.48 -6.09
N GLY A 68 -5.33 0.88 -6.27
CA GLY A 68 -4.10 1.33 -5.63
C GLY A 68 -3.74 2.78 -5.99
N VAL A 69 -3.88 3.15 -7.27
CA VAL A 69 -3.68 4.54 -7.74
C VAL A 69 -4.70 5.49 -7.11
N ALA A 70 -5.99 5.14 -7.14
CA ALA A 70 -7.05 5.97 -6.59
C ALA A 70 -6.92 6.13 -5.06
N ALA A 71 -6.66 5.05 -4.33
CA ALA A 71 -6.44 5.06 -2.89
C ALA A 71 -5.17 5.85 -2.53
N GLY A 72 -4.07 5.62 -3.26
CA GLY A 72 -2.81 6.34 -3.08
C GLY A 72 -2.96 7.84 -3.32
N GLY A 73 -3.57 8.22 -4.44
CA GLY A 73 -3.88 9.61 -4.77
C GLY A 73 -4.78 10.26 -3.73
N ALA A 74 -5.81 9.56 -3.27
CA ALA A 74 -6.68 10.07 -2.21
C ALA A 74 -5.92 10.26 -0.88
N CYS A 75 -5.01 9.36 -0.51
CA CYS A 75 -4.16 9.50 0.67
C CYS A 75 -3.22 10.70 0.57
N MET A 76 -2.64 10.96 -0.61
CA MET A 76 -1.77 12.10 -0.87
C MET A 76 -2.53 13.43 -0.84
N LEU A 77 -3.69 13.50 -1.50
CA LEU A 77 -4.53 14.70 -1.59
C LEU A 77 -5.12 15.07 -0.22
N LEU A 78 -5.65 14.09 0.50
CA LEU A 78 -6.28 14.31 1.79
C LEU A 78 -5.28 14.33 2.95
N ARG A 79 -4.03 13.90 2.71
CA ARG A 79 -2.98 13.67 3.73
C ARG A 79 -3.47 12.80 4.89
N ARG A 80 -4.26 11.79 4.55
CA ARG A 80 -5.00 10.94 5.49
C ARG A 80 -4.94 9.48 5.06
N ILE A 81 -4.78 8.58 6.02
CA ILE A 81 -4.99 7.14 5.83
C ILE A 81 -6.05 6.67 6.79
N THR A 82 -6.99 5.88 6.29
CA THR A 82 -8.06 5.29 7.10
C THR A 82 -7.76 3.82 7.31
N PHE A 83 -7.82 3.35 8.55
CA PHE A 83 -7.66 1.94 8.91
C PHE A 83 -8.88 1.46 9.70
N ALA A 84 -9.33 0.24 9.42
CA ALA A 84 -10.28 -0.42 10.29
C ALA A 84 -9.53 -1.13 11.41
N ARG A 85 -9.82 -0.78 12.66
CA ARG A 85 -9.31 -1.51 13.82
C ARG A 85 -10.43 -2.35 14.42
N ARG A 86 -10.17 -3.65 14.59
CA ARG A 86 -11.09 -4.56 15.25
C ARG A 86 -10.93 -4.40 16.76
N GLY A 87 -11.84 -3.65 17.38
CA GLY A 87 -12.00 -3.56 18.84
C GLY A 87 -13.27 -4.30 19.29
N TRP A 88 -13.99 -3.73 20.25
CA TRP A 88 -15.33 -4.16 20.67
C TRP A 88 -16.44 -3.77 19.67
N GLY A 89 -16.04 -3.44 18.44
CA GLY A 89 -16.85 -2.94 17.32
C GLY A 89 -15.95 -2.63 16.11
N PHE A 90 -16.56 -2.27 14.99
CA PHE A 90 -15.84 -1.79 13.80
C PHE A 90 -15.57 -0.29 13.95
N GLU A 91 -14.34 0.09 14.27
CA GLU A 91 -13.95 1.50 14.41
C GLU A 91 -12.98 1.89 13.29
N LEU A 92 -13.29 2.99 12.60
CA LEU A 92 -12.41 3.58 11.59
C LEU A 92 -11.51 4.61 12.24
N TRP A 93 -10.20 4.36 12.16
CA TRP A 93 -9.17 5.27 12.63
C TRP A 93 -8.62 6.05 11.44
N VAL A 94 -8.55 7.38 11.56
CA VAL A 94 -8.03 8.26 10.50
C VAL A 94 -6.72 8.89 10.94
N TRP A 95 -5.63 8.51 10.28
CA TRP A 95 -4.28 8.93 10.57
C TRP A 95 -3.92 10.08 9.63
N HIS A 96 -3.41 11.18 10.16
CA HIS A 96 -3.12 12.39 9.39
C HIS A 96 -1.62 12.68 9.38
N GLY A 97 -1.11 13.25 8.29
CA GLY A 97 0.24 13.81 8.25
C GLY A 97 1.02 13.52 6.98
N THR A 98 2.31 13.85 6.99
CA THR A 98 3.23 13.64 5.87
C THR A 98 3.48 12.16 5.60
N ALA A 99 3.48 11.31 6.64
CA ALA A 99 3.56 9.86 6.48
C ALA A 99 2.47 9.29 5.55
N ALA A 100 1.26 9.88 5.59
CA ALA A 100 0.16 9.48 4.71
C ALA A 100 0.44 9.74 3.23
N VAL A 101 1.20 10.80 2.92
CA VAL A 101 1.59 11.13 1.56
C VAL A 101 2.57 10.09 1.02
N PHE A 102 3.58 9.71 1.81
CA PHE A 102 4.58 8.73 1.38
C PHE A 102 4.00 7.34 1.19
N ILE A 103 3.13 6.89 2.10
CA ILE A 103 2.44 5.61 1.96
C ILE A 103 1.45 5.67 0.80
N GLY A 104 0.71 6.77 0.65
CA GLY A 104 -0.15 6.99 -0.51
C GLY A 104 0.62 6.91 -1.83
N ALA A 105 1.80 7.52 -1.89
CA ALA A 105 2.69 7.44 -3.05
C ALA A 105 3.17 5.99 -3.31
N ALA A 106 3.52 5.23 -2.26
CA ALA A 106 3.87 3.81 -2.40
C ALA A 106 2.73 2.98 -3.02
N PHE A 107 1.50 3.18 -2.54
CA PHE A 107 0.30 2.54 -3.12
C PHE A 107 0.06 2.96 -4.56
N ALA A 108 0.26 4.23 -4.88
CA ALA A 108 0.10 4.73 -6.24
C ALA A 108 1.15 4.12 -7.19
N VAL A 109 2.41 3.99 -6.76
CA VAL A 109 3.48 3.34 -7.54
C VAL A 109 3.15 1.88 -7.84
N LEU A 110 2.81 1.09 -6.83
CA LEU A 110 2.44 -0.32 -7.01
C LEU A 110 1.17 -0.47 -7.85
N GLY A 111 0.17 0.37 -7.58
CA GLY A 111 -1.08 0.39 -8.34
C GLY A 111 -0.84 0.70 -9.81
N SER A 112 0.05 1.66 -10.11
CA SER A 112 0.40 2.04 -11.48
C SER A 112 1.15 0.92 -12.19
N ALA A 113 2.07 0.24 -11.51
CA ALA A 113 2.78 -0.91 -12.07
C ALA A 113 1.82 -2.07 -12.42
N LEU A 114 0.88 -2.39 -11.53
CA LEU A 114 -0.16 -3.41 -11.78
C LEU A 114 -1.12 -3.00 -12.90
N ALA A 115 -1.54 -1.74 -12.93
CA ALA A 115 -2.42 -1.24 -13.98
C ALA A 115 -1.70 -1.28 -15.35
N ALA A 116 -0.43 -0.89 -15.40
CA ALA A 116 0.37 -0.91 -16.62
C ALA A 116 0.54 -2.33 -17.18
N THR A 117 0.83 -3.33 -16.33
CA THR A 117 0.96 -4.73 -16.79
C THR A 117 -0.35 -5.29 -17.30
N ALA A 118 -1.46 -4.99 -16.63
CA ALA A 118 -2.78 -5.37 -17.10
C ALA A 118 -3.14 -4.71 -18.43
N LEU A 119 -2.83 -3.42 -18.60
CA LEU A 119 -3.05 -2.69 -19.85
C LEU A 119 -2.21 -3.25 -21.00
N MET A 120 -0.97 -3.68 -20.76
CA MET A 120 -0.16 -4.37 -21.78
C MET A 120 -0.85 -5.63 -22.30
N HIS A 121 -1.43 -6.45 -21.40
CA HIS A 121 -2.16 -7.65 -21.82
C HIS A 121 -3.46 -7.31 -22.55
N LEU A 122 -4.24 -6.37 -22.02
CA LEU A 122 -5.48 -5.91 -22.66
C LEU A 122 -5.23 -5.27 -24.03
N GLY A 123 -4.06 -4.67 -24.24
CA GLY A 123 -3.59 -4.14 -25.52
C GLY A 123 -3.10 -5.20 -26.52
N GLY A 124 -3.11 -6.48 -26.14
CA GLY A 124 -2.79 -7.60 -27.04
C GLY A 124 -1.43 -8.27 -26.78
N THR A 125 -0.69 -7.89 -25.74
CA THR A 125 0.55 -8.59 -25.39
C THR A 125 0.22 -9.92 -24.71
N GLU A 126 0.77 -11.03 -25.21
CA GLU A 126 0.54 -12.35 -24.62
C GLU A 126 1.10 -12.44 -23.19
N LEU A 127 0.39 -13.10 -22.27
CA LEU A 127 0.82 -13.23 -20.86
C LEU A 127 2.20 -13.88 -20.75
N MET A 128 2.50 -14.85 -21.62
CA MET A 128 3.79 -15.52 -21.68
C MET A 128 4.92 -14.56 -22.03
N GLU A 129 4.67 -13.61 -22.94
CA GLU A 129 5.65 -12.61 -23.33
C GLU A 129 5.90 -11.60 -22.20
N ILE A 130 4.84 -11.15 -21.51
CA ILE A 130 4.96 -10.30 -20.32
C ILE A 130 5.82 -11.00 -19.25
N GLY A 131 5.51 -12.28 -18.97
CA GLY A 131 6.28 -13.07 -18.00
C GLY A 131 7.71 -13.37 -18.45
N ALA A 132 7.97 -13.51 -19.74
CA ALA A 132 9.32 -13.64 -20.29
C ALA A 132 10.11 -12.34 -20.14
N ARG A 133 9.50 -11.18 -20.39
CA ARG A 133 10.12 -9.87 -20.19
C ARG A 133 10.49 -9.62 -18.73
N PHE A 134 9.63 -9.96 -17.78
CA PHE A 134 9.94 -9.82 -16.36
C PHE A 134 11.05 -10.78 -15.87
N ARG A 135 11.14 -11.98 -16.46
CA ARG A 135 12.22 -12.92 -16.16
C ARG A 135 13.55 -12.49 -16.77
N ALA A 136 13.51 -11.96 -17.99
CA ALA A 136 14.69 -11.44 -18.67
C ALA A 136 15.19 -10.14 -18.03
N ARG A 137 14.27 -9.32 -17.50
CA ARG A 137 14.57 -8.01 -16.90
C ARG A 137 13.90 -7.86 -15.53
N PRO A 138 14.44 -8.49 -14.47
CA PRO A 138 13.92 -8.35 -13.11
C PRO A 138 13.88 -6.90 -12.61
N GLY A 139 14.70 -5.99 -13.17
CA GLY A 139 14.67 -4.56 -12.83
C GLY A 139 13.30 -3.91 -13.05
N LEU A 140 12.52 -4.39 -14.02
CA LEU A 140 11.16 -3.93 -14.28
C LEU A 140 10.20 -4.18 -13.09
N LEU A 141 10.48 -5.17 -12.24
CA LEU A 141 9.76 -5.40 -10.98
C LEU A 141 10.46 -4.74 -9.79
N LEU A 142 11.79 -4.80 -9.75
CA LEU A 142 12.58 -4.27 -8.63
C LEU A 142 12.42 -2.76 -8.47
N VAL A 143 12.32 -2.00 -9.56
CA VAL A 143 12.14 -0.54 -9.50
C VAL A 143 10.83 -0.14 -8.83
N PRO A 144 9.64 -0.56 -9.29
CA PRO A 144 8.39 -0.17 -8.63
C PRO A 144 8.26 -0.73 -7.22
N VAL A 145 8.71 -1.98 -6.97
CA VAL A 145 8.69 -2.57 -5.62
C VAL A 145 9.66 -1.85 -4.69
N GLY A 146 10.90 -1.62 -5.12
CA GLY A 146 11.92 -0.91 -4.35
C GLY A 146 11.50 0.52 -4.02
N LEU A 147 10.95 1.24 -4.99
CA LEU A 147 10.42 2.59 -4.78
C LEU A 147 9.25 2.60 -3.79
N ALA A 148 8.31 1.65 -3.90
CA ALA A 148 7.20 1.54 -2.97
C ALA A 148 7.66 1.19 -1.54
N LEU A 149 8.63 0.28 -1.38
CA LEU A 149 9.22 -0.06 -0.10
C LEU A 149 9.96 1.13 0.51
N LEU A 150 10.72 1.87 -0.30
CA LEU A 150 11.43 3.08 0.12
C LEU A 150 10.44 4.14 0.63
N LEU A 151 9.40 4.45 -0.15
CA LEU A 151 8.37 5.43 0.21
C LEU A 151 7.58 4.97 1.45
N GLY A 152 7.14 3.70 1.49
CA GLY A 152 6.45 3.13 2.64
C GLY A 152 7.32 3.14 3.90
N GLY A 153 8.61 2.84 3.76
CA GLY A 153 9.61 2.89 4.82
C GLY A 153 9.83 4.32 5.35
N ILE A 154 9.91 5.32 4.48
CA ILE A 154 9.96 6.75 4.87
C ILE A 154 8.69 7.12 5.65
N GLY A 155 7.52 6.71 5.16
CA GLY A 155 6.25 6.94 5.86
C GLY A 155 6.23 6.33 7.27
N ALA A 156 6.64 5.07 7.39
CA ALA A 156 6.73 4.37 8.68
C ALA A 156 7.80 4.97 9.61
N PHE A 157 8.94 5.41 9.06
CA PHE A 157 10.04 6.02 9.81
C PHE A 157 9.70 7.39 10.37
N ILE A 158 9.01 8.23 9.60
CA ILE A 158 8.45 9.50 10.10
C ILE A 158 7.46 9.21 11.24
N GLY A 159 6.81 8.05 11.17
CA GLY A 159 5.82 7.61 12.13
C GLY A 159 4.51 8.34 11.94
N PHE A 160 3.50 7.82 12.61
CA PHE A 160 2.17 8.38 12.53
C PHE A 160 1.80 8.96 13.88
N ARG A 161 1.40 10.22 13.90
CA ARG A 161 1.00 10.87 15.14
C ARG A 161 -0.42 10.44 15.49
N ASN A 162 -0.54 9.48 16.40
CA ASN A 162 -1.82 9.09 16.97
C ASN A 162 -2.29 10.14 17.97
N ALA A 163 -3.49 10.71 17.73
CA ALA A 163 -4.13 11.61 18.70
C ALA A 163 -4.34 10.93 20.07
N GLY A 164 -4.50 9.60 20.10
CA GLY A 164 -4.66 8.81 21.33
C GLY A 164 -3.38 8.57 22.14
N GLU A 165 -2.19 8.75 21.55
CA GLU A 165 -0.91 8.55 22.25
C GLU A 165 -0.41 9.83 22.94
N MET A 166 -1.00 10.98 22.63
CA MET A 166 -0.58 12.29 23.16
C MET A 166 -0.68 12.43 24.70
N GLY A 167 -1.24 11.45 25.41
CA GLY A 167 -1.46 11.50 26.86
C GLY A 167 -0.45 10.74 27.75
N ARG A 168 0.51 9.99 27.20
CA ARG A 168 1.41 9.10 28.00
C ARG A 168 2.84 9.63 28.24
N GLY A 169 3.12 10.86 27.83
CA GLY A 169 4.44 11.50 27.96
C GLY A 169 5.35 11.25 26.75
N GLU A 170 6.20 12.22 26.42
CA GLU A 170 7.02 12.22 25.19
C GLU A 170 7.99 11.03 25.10
N ILE A 171 8.59 10.64 26.22
CA ILE A 171 9.55 9.54 26.29
C ILE A 171 8.86 8.20 26.01
N TRP A 172 7.67 7.98 26.59
CA TRP A 172 6.94 6.73 26.40
C TRP A 172 6.45 6.58 24.95
N ASN A 173 6.00 7.68 24.35
CA ASN A 173 5.61 7.70 22.94
C ASN A 173 6.81 7.43 22.01
N PHE A 174 7.99 7.96 22.36
CA PHE A 174 9.21 7.67 21.61
C PHE A 174 9.53 6.17 21.66
N VAL A 175 9.56 5.57 22.86
CA VAL A 175 9.86 4.14 23.05
C VAL A 175 8.87 3.24 22.31
N LEU A 176 7.57 3.55 22.39
CA LEU A 176 6.54 2.80 21.66
C LEU A 176 6.67 2.91 20.14
N SER A 177 7.24 4.00 19.63
CA SER A 177 7.46 4.20 18.19
C SER A 177 8.75 3.57 17.65
N VAL A 178 9.65 3.08 18.51
CA VAL A 178 10.95 2.50 18.08
C VAL A 178 10.76 1.30 17.14
N PRO A 179 9.87 0.33 17.40
CA PRO A 179 9.68 -0.81 16.49
C PRO A 179 9.22 -0.38 15.09
N ASP A 180 8.29 0.58 15.00
CA ASP A 180 7.78 1.09 13.73
C ASP A 180 8.86 1.84 12.96
N ARG A 181 9.68 2.63 13.66
CA ARG A 181 10.82 3.33 13.05
C ARG A 181 11.90 2.36 12.58
N LEU A 182 12.19 1.32 13.35
CA LEU A 182 13.15 0.30 12.97
C LEU A 182 12.66 -0.46 11.73
N ALA A 183 11.38 -0.86 11.71
CA ALA A 183 10.76 -1.46 10.54
C ALA A 183 10.82 -0.51 9.32
N GLY A 184 10.53 0.78 9.51
CA GLY A 184 10.67 1.80 8.49
C GLY A 184 12.10 1.93 7.96
N ALA A 185 13.11 1.93 8.84
CA ALA A 185 14.52 1.98 8.46
C ALA A 185 14.94 0.74 7.64
N ILE A 186 14.51 -0.45 8.06
CA ILE A 186 14.76 -1.71 7.33
C ILE A 186 14.13 -1.62 5.93
N LEU A 187 12.88 -1.16 5.82
CA LEU A 187 12.20 -0.98 4.55
C LEU A 187 12.90 0.04 3.64
N ILE A 188 13.42 1.13 4.20
CA ILE A 188 14.22 2.12 3.46
C ILE A 188 15.48 1.47 2.88
N VAL A 189 16.22 0.71 3.67
CA VAL A 189 17.46 0.06 3.22
C VAL A 189 17.17 -0.97 2.13
N ILE A 190 16.17 -1.84 2.35
CA ILE A 190 15.77 -2.86 1.36
C ILE A 190 15.24 -2.19 0.09
N GLY A 191 14.39 -1.17 0.23
CA GLY A 191 13.82 -0.45 -0.89
C GLY A 191 14.87 0.28 -1.71
N ALA A 192 15.82 0.95 -1.06
CA ALA A 192 16.96 1.60 -1.72
C ALA A 192 17.84 0.59 -2.44
N ALA A 193 18.17 -0.54 -1.81
CA ALA A 193 18.97 -1.60 -2.43
C ALA A 193 18.27 -2.17 -3.66
N ALA A 194 16.98 -2.52 -3.56
CA ALA A 194 16.19 -3.03 -4.68
C ALA A 194 16.09 -2.00 -5.82
N LEU A 195 15.89 -0.73 -5.49
CA LEU A 195 15.80 0.35 -6.48
C LEU A 195 17.16 0.57 -7.18
N ILE A 196 18.27 0.58 -6.45
CA ILE A 196 19.61 0.72 -7.03
C ILE A 196 19.91 -0.45 -7.96
N VAL A 197 19.66 -1.68 -7.52
CA VAL A 197 19.88 -2.88 -8.32
C VAL A 197 19.02 -2.85 -9.59
N GLY A 198 17.72 -2.50 -9.46
CA GLY A 198 16.82 -2.41 -10.60
C GLY A 198 17.21 -1.30 -11.58
N LEU A 199 17.57 -0.11 -11.09
CA LEU A 199 18.02 0.99 -11.94
C LEU A 199 19.36 0.69 -12.62
N TRP A 200 20.27 -0.01 -11.94
CA TRP A 200 21.55 -0.41 -12.51
C TRP A 200 21.35 -1.43 -13.63
N GLU A 201 20.51 -2.45 -13.43
CA GLU A 201 20.15 -3.41 -14.48
C GLU A 201 19.52 -2.72 -15.68
N MET A 202 18.58 -1.78 -15.47
CA MET A 202 17.93 -1.05 -16.55
C MET A 202 18.87 -0.07 -17.29
N GLY A 203 19.86 0.51 -16.60
CA GLY A 203 20.75 1.53 -17.14
C GLY A 203 22.04 1.00 -17.76
N ALA A 204 22.51 -0.17 -17.32
CA ALA A 204 23.80 -0.74 -17.74
C ALA A 204 23.77 -2.27 -17.79
N GLU A 205 22.81 -2.82 -18.54
CA GLU A 205 22.54 -4.26 -18.73
C GLU A 205 23.80 -5.12 -18.88
N ALA A 206 24.69 -4.78 -19.83
CA ALA A 206 25.91 -5.57 -20.09
C ALA A 206 26.89 -5.62 -18.89
N SER A 207 26.91 -4.58 -18.06
CA SER A 207 27.75 -4.56 -16.85
C SER A 207 27.14 -5.38 -15.72
N PHE A 208 25.81 -5.35 -15.61
CA PHE A 208 25.07 -6.12 -14.63
C PHE A 208 25.17 -7.62 -14.91
N ASP A 209 24.97 -8.04 -16.16
CA ASP A 209 25.08 -9.44 -16.58
C ASP A 209 26.47 -10.02 -16.32
N ARG A 210 27.52 -9.23 -16.59
CA ARG A 210 28.90 -9.64 -16.29
C ARG A 210 29.11 -9.85 -14.79
N TRP A 211 28.66 -8.90 -13.97
CA TRP A 211 28.79 -8.98 -12.51
C TRP A 211 28.04 -10.18 -11.92
N VAL A 212 26.80 -10.43 -12.38
CA VAL A 212 26.02 -11.60 -11.95
C VAL A 212 26.69 -12.90 -12.42
N GLY A 213 27.16 -12.94 -13.67
CA GLY A 213 27.85 -14.10 -14.24
C GLY A 213 29.12 -14.47 -13.47
N GLU A 214 29.94 -13.48 -13.11
CA GLU A 214 31.16 -13.67 -12.30
C GLU A 214 30.84 -14.24 -10.91
N ARG A 215 29.76 -13.78 -10.27
CA ARG A 215 29.31 -14.25 -8.94
C ARG A 215 28.74 -15.67 -8.97
N ILE A 216 28.01 -16.04 -10.03
CA ILE A 216 27.45 -17.40 -10.17
C ILE A 216 28.55 -18.40 -10.51
N ALA A 217 29.57 -17.99 -11.27
CA ALA A 217 30.70 -18.85 -11.63
C ALA A 217 31.65 -19.15 -10.46
N HIS A 218 31.68 -18.31 -9.43
CA HIS A 218 32.55 -18.43 -8.25
C HIS A 218 31.76 -18.29 -6.94
N PRO A 219 30.96 -19.30 -6.55
CA PRO A 219 30.15 -19.28 -5.33
C PRO A 219 30.98 -19.29 -4.05
#